data_AF-A0AAV6Y4N2-F1
#
_entry.id   AF-A0AAV6Y4N2-F1
#
_cell.length_a   1.000
_cell.length_b   1.000
_cell.length_c   1.000
_cell.angle_alpha   90.00
_cell.angle_beta   90.00
_cell.angle_gamma   90.00
#
_symmetry.space_group_name_H-M   'P 1'
#
loop_
_entity.id
_entity.type
_entity.pdbx_description
1 polymer ?
#
loop_
_entity_poly.entity_id
_entity_poly.type
_entity_poly.pdbx_seq_one_letter_code
_entity_poly.pdbx_strand_id
1 'polypeptide(L)'
;MGWGNFKRKEKKGKEMEMEMEMEGGGSGSKKREREEAEAIFEWLDLSPKLFINEVLNIVDDLLHDAFNFFIQEASSVLLKTDRSPELNKGVAYIRDLIQSTLDQRMEKWEEYCLRFCFHVPEAFSLPKPNESFGEDIPDTGTELDAKLKLLRDELTLVGKESAELGRELHALERQSLSSNQSAGSIDEALQLYKKHDATQMFQELTTMASEFRSKLGNLKRRRMEEIQCDRAERLHLVLGDALRMHRGNGLFNAKLEELEEFLDEINTS
;
A
#
# COMPACT_ATOMS: atom_id res chain seq x y z
N MET A 1 6.48 -8.39 -17.14
CA MET A 1 5.97 -8.29 -18.53
C MET A 1 6.31 -9.58 -19.32
N GLY A 2 5.81 -10.75 -18.88
CA GLY A 2 6.19 -12.06 -19.46
C GLY A 2 5.27 -12.61 -20.56
N TRP A 3 4.13 -11.95 -20.82
CA TRP A 3 3.10 -12.48 -21.72
C TRP A 3 3.42 -12.29 -23.22
N GLY A 4 4.31 -11.36 -23.55
CA GLY A 4 4.67 -11.06 -24.95
C GLY A 4 5.56 -12.13 -25.59
N ASN A 5 6.48 -12.72 -24.83
CA ASN A 5 7.42 -13.73 -25.34
C ASN A 5 6.76 -15.10 -25.49
N PHE A 6 5.81 -15.45 -24.61
CA PHE A 6 5.05 -16.70 -24.68
C PHE A 6 4.26 -16.80 -26.00
N LYS A 7 3.53 -15.75 -26.39
CA LYS A 7 2.77 -15.75 -27.65
C LYS A 7 3.66 -15.74 -28.91
N ARG A 8 4.89 -15.22 -28.81
CA ARG A 8 5.83 -15.19 -29.94
C ARG A 8 6.49 -16.56 -30.17
N LYS A 9 6.80 -17.29 -29.09
CA LYS A 9 7.31 -18.66 -29.13
C LYS A 9 6.23 -19.65 -29.59
N GLU A 10 4.98 -19.49 -29.14
CA GLU A 10 3.86 -20.34 -29.56
C GLU A 10 3.49 -20.15 -31.05
N LYS A 11 3.62 -18.93 -31.58
CA LYS A 11 3.41 -18.64 -33.00
C LYS A 11 4.53 -19.19 -33.89
N LYS A 12 5.80 -19.05 -33.47
CA LYS A 12 6.95 -19.64 -34.18
C LYS A 12 6.93 -21.17 -34.18
N GLY A 13 6.49 -21.79 -33.09
CA GLY A 13 6.34 -23.26 -33.02
C GLY A 13 5.35 -23.80 -34.05
N LYS A 14 4.24 -23.08 -34.30
CA LYS A 14 3.26 -23.43 -35.33
C LYS A 14 3.75 -23.15 -36.76
N GLU A 15 4.57 -22.11 -36.96
CA GLU A 15 5.18 -21.81 -38.26
C GLU A 15 6.25 -22.85 -38.66
N MET A 16 7.09 -23.30 -37.71
CA MET A 16 8.05 -24.39 -37.97
C MET A 16 7.38 -25.75 -38.20
N GLU A 17 6.26 -26.04 -37.53
CA GLU A 17 5.49 -27.27 -37.76
C GLU A 17 4.85 -27.27 -39.16
N MET A 18 4.44 -26.10 -39.66
CA MET A 18 3.87 -25.93 -40.99
C MET A 18 4.92 -25.94 -42.11
N GLU A 19 6.13 -25.42 -41.87
CA GLU A 19 7.24 -25.48 -42.84
C GLU A 19 7.85 -26.89 -42.95
N MET A 20 7.90 -27.67 -41.86
CA MET A 20 8.34 -29.07 -41.92
C MET A 20 7.35 -30.00 -42.65
N GLU A 21 6.07 -29.64 -42.73
CA GLU A 21 5.07 -30.41 -43.49
C GLU A 21 5.12 -30.15 -45.01
N MET A 22 5.75 -29.05 -45.46
CA MET A 22 5.80 -28.70 -46.89
C MET A 22 7.05 -29.18 -47.64
N GLU A 23 8.13 -29.56 -46.95
CA GLU A 23 9.34 -30.09 -47.58
C GLU A 23 9.52 -31.61 -47.35
N GLY A 24 9.12 -32.41 -48.35
CA GLY A 24 9.77 -33.69 -48.62
C GLY A 24 8.88 -34.93 -48.59
N GLY A 25 8.67 -35.51 -49.77
CA GLY A 25 8.04 -36.82 -50.01
C GLY A 25 8.85 -38.02 -49.49
N GLY A 26 9.08 -38.08 -48.18
CA GLY A 26 9.68 -39.19 -47.42
C GLY A 26 8.94 -39.43 -46.08
N SER A 27 7.65 -39.13 -46.06
CA SER A 27 6.83 -38.85 -44.87
C SER A 27 6.57 -40.05 -43.93
N GLY A 28 6.65 -41.30 -44.41
CA GLY A 28 6.21 -42.47 -43.64
C GLY A 28 7.18 -43.06 -42.62
N SER A 29 8.49 -42.82 -42.76
CA SER A 29 9.52 -43.38 -41.86
C SER A 29 9.87 -42.43 -40.73
N LYS A 30 10.15 -41.16 -41.05
CA LYS A 30 10.44 -40.12 -40.04
C LYS A 30 9.29 -39.89 -39.06
N LYS A 31 8.04 -40.03 -39.52
CA LYS A 31 6.86 -39.92 -38.65
C LYS A 31 6.80 -41.06 -37.63
N ARG A 32 7.11 -42.29 -38.06
CA ARG A 32 7.15 -43.46 -37.17
C ARG A 32 8.29 -43.40 -36.17
N GLU A 33 9.47 -42.98 -36.59
CA GLU A 33 10.62 -42.76 -35.68
C GLU A 33 10.30 -41.73 -34.59
N ARG A 34 9.56 -40.67 -34.94
CA ARG A 34 9.10 -39.65 -33.97
C ARG A 34 8.10 -40.22 -32.97
N GLU A 35 7.12 -40.99 -33.45
CA GLU A 35 6.09 -41.62 -32.62
C GLU A 35 6.70 -42.68 -31.68
N GLU A 36 7.71 -43.43 -32.15
CA GLU A 36 8.44 -44.41 -31.34
C GLU A 36 9.30 -43.72 -30.26
N ALA A 37 10.00 -42.64 -30.60
CA ALA A 37 10.74 -41.84 -29.63
C ALA A 37 9.82 -41.24 -28.57
N GLU A 38 8.65 -40.73 -28.96
CA GLU A 38 7.66 -40.17 -28.04
C GLU A 38 7.12 -41.25 -27.08
N ALA A 39 6.82 -42.45 -27.58
CA ALA A 39 6.42 -43.58 -26.73
C ALA A 39 7.52 -44.02 -25.74
N ILE A 40 8.79 -43.95 -26.14
CA ILE A 40 9.92 -44.23 -25.24
C ILE A 40 10.03 -43.18 -24.15
N PHE A 41 9.88 -41.90 -24.49
CA PHE A 41 9.92 -40.83 -23.51
C PHE A 41 8.73 -40.90 -22.55
N GLU A 42 7.53 -41.22 -23.03
CA GLU A 42 6.38 -41.49 -22.15
C GLU A 42 6.60 -42.68 -21.23
N TRP A 43 7.20 -43.77 -21.72
CA TRP A 43 7.54 -44.92 -20.88
C TRP A 43 8.57 -44.58 -19.79
N LEU A 44 9.52 -43.70 -20.10
CA LEU A 44 10.51 -43.20 -19.15
C LEU A 44 10.00 -42.08 -18.24
N ASP A 45 8.74 -41.64 -18.39
CA ASP A 45 8.17 -40.44 -17.75
C ASP A 45 9.03 -39.18 -17.97
N LEU A 46 9.62 -39.07 -19.16
CA LEU A 46 10.47 -37.96 -19.57
C LEU A 46 9.72 -37.08 -20.57
N SER A 47 9.82 -35.77 -20.37
CA SER A 47 9.37 -34.80 -21.37
C SER A 47 10.53 -33.87 -21.75
N PRO A 48 11.24 -34.18 -22.85
CA PRO A 48 12.32 -33.35 -23.37
C PRO A 48 11.93 -31.89 -23.57
N LYS A 49 10.72 -31.64 -24.08
CA LYS A 49 10.20 -30.28 -24.29
C LYS A 49 9.98 -29.53 -22.97
N LEU A 50 9.41 -30.19 -21.95
CA LEU A 50 9.23 -29.56 -20.64
C LEU A 50 10.58 -29.24 -20.00
N PHE A 51 11.54 -30.16 -20.06
CA PHE A 51 12.90 -29.92 -19.56
C PHE A 51 13.57 -28.72 -20.24
N ILE A 52 13.54 -28.66 -21.58
CA ILE A 52 14.14 -27.55 -22.34
C ILE A 52 13.47 -26.23 -21.96
N ASN A 53 12.15 -26.19 -21.90
CA ASN A 53 11.40 -24.99 -21.51
C ASN A 53 11.75 -24.52 -20.09
N GLU A 54 11.92 -25.45 -19.15
CA GLU A 54 12.32 -25.13 -17.79
C GLU A 54 13.70 -24.48 -17.75
N VAL A 55 14.68 -25.04 -18.47
CA VAL A 55 16.03 -24.46 -18.57
C VAL A 55 15.98 -23.07 -19.20
N LEU A 56 15.19 -22.88 -20.25
CA LEU A 56 15.01 -21.57 -20.89
C LEU A 56 14.45 -20.55 -19.91
N ASN A 57 13.43 -20.92 -19.12
CA ASN A 57 12.82 -20.05 -18.12
C ASN A 57 13.81 -19.69 -17.01
N ILE A 58 14.56 -20.67 -16.47
CA ILE A 58 15.58 -20.44 -15.44
C ILE A 58 16.64 -19.44 -15.93
N VAL A 59 17.08 -19.57 -17.18
CA VAL A 59 18.08 -18.67 -17.76
C VAL A 59 17.52 -17.25 -17.89
N ASP A 60 16.27 -17.10 -18.34
CA ASP A 60 15.59 -15.81 -18.45
C ASP A 60 15.39 -15.15 -17.06
N ASP A 61 14.96 -15.91 -16.06
CA ASP A 61 14.75 -15.43 -14.68
C ASP A 61 16.07 -15.01 -14.04
N LEU A 62 17.13 -15.81 -14.18
CA LEU A 62 18.46 -15.48 -13.67
C LEU A 62 19.00 -14.19 -14.30
N LEU A 63 18.80 -14.01 -15.61
CA LEU A 63 19.22 -12.80 -16.30
C LEU A 63 18.45 -11.58 -15.77
N HIS A 64 17.13 -11.73 -15.60
CA HIS A 64 16.27 -10.67 -15.06
C HIS A 64 16.72 -10.24 -13.66
N ASP A 65 16.92 -11.21 -12.77
CA ASP A 65 17.30 -10.97 -11.38
C ASP A 65 18.69 -10.34 -11.25
N ALA A 66 19.66 -10.80 -12.04
CA ALA A 66 20.99 -10.21 -12.08
C ALA A 66 20.94 -8.73 -12.46
N PHE A 67 20.18 -8.36 -13.49
CA PHE A 67 20.06 -6.96 -13.89
C PHE A 67 19.30 -6.11 -12.87
N ASN A 68 18.25 -6.65 -12.24
CA ASN A 68 17.57 -5.96 -11.15
C ASN A 68 18.52 -5.67 -9.99
N PHE A 69 19.35 -6.65 -9.61
CA PHE A 69 20.39 -6.48 -8.59
C PHE A 69 21.38 -5.37 -8.98
N PHE A 70 21.91 -5.38 -10.20
CA PHE A 70 22.85 -4.34 -10.64
C PHE A 70 22.25 -2.93 -10.66
N ILE A 71 20.97 -2.79 -11.04
CA ILE A 71 20.27 -1.50 -11.00
C ILE A 71 20.11 -1.01 -9.55
N GLN A 72 19.72 -1.90 -8.64
CA GLN A 72 19.58 -1.58 -7.22
C GLN A 72 20.92 -1.15 -6.61
N GLU A 73 21.98 -1.91 -6.89
CA GLU A 73 23.32 -1.62 -6.38
C GLU A 73 23.90 -0.33 -6.99
N ALA A 74 23.76 -0.14 -8.30
CA ALA A 74 24.21 1.09 -8.93
C ALA A 74 23.44 2.31 -8.38
N SER A 75 22.15 2.17 -8.08
CA SER A 75 21.33 3.22 -7.45
C SER A 75 21.73 3.48 -6.00
N SER A 76 22.18 2.47 -5.26
CA SER A 76 22.65 2.61 -3.88
C SER A 76 24.00 3.35 -3.80
N VAL A 77 24.88 3.15 -4.80
CA VAL A 77 26.18 3.82 -4.91
C VAL A 77 26.02 5.24 -5.47
N LEU A 78 25.13 5.46 -6.44
CA LEU A 78 24.80 6.78 -6.99
C LEU A 78 23.78 7.51 -6.09
N LEU A 79 24.14 7.76 -4.83
CA LEU A 79 23.35 8.60 -3.94
C LEU A 79 23.24 10.04 -4.48
N LYS A 80 22.08 10.37 -5.05
CA LYS A 80 21.58 11.74 -5.30
C LYS A 80 22.25 12.55 -6.42
N THR A 81 22.59 11.93 -7.54
CA THR A 81 22.91 12.68 -8.77
C THR A 81 21.76 12.60 -9.77
N ASP A 82 21.52 13.68 -10.52
CA ASP A 82 20.54 13.77 -11.64
C ASP A 82 20.78 12.75 -12.79
N ARG A 83 21.76 11.85 -12.64
CA ARG A 83 22.19 10.85 -13.64
C ARG A 83 21.48 9.50 -13.55
N SER A 84 20.53 9.34 -12.62
CA SER A 84 19.69 8.15 -12.50
C SER A 84 18.97 7.74 -13.80
N PRO A 85 18.36 8.66 -14.59
CA PRO A 85 17.69 8.27 -15.82
C PRO A 85 18.65 7.79 -16.91
N GLU A 86 19.84 8.40 -17.04
CA GLU A 86 20.87 7.95 -17.97
C GLU A 86 21.43 6.58 -17.59
N LEU A 87 21.62 6.32 -16.29
CA LEU A 87 22.01 5.00 -15.79
C LEU A 87 20.97 3.94 -16.17
N ASN A 88 19.69 4.18 -15.86
CA ASN A 88 18.61 3.25 -16.18
C ASN A 88 18.54 2.97 -17.69
N LYS A 89 18.72 4.00 -18.53
CA LYS A 89 18.77 3.85 -19.98
C LYS A 89 19.96 3.01 -20.44
N GLY A 90 21.15 3.24 -19.86
CA GLY A 90 22.35 2.47 -20.17
C GLY A 90 22.22 1.00 -19.78
N VAL A 91 21.71 0.72 -18.57
CA VAL A 91 21.50 -0.65 -18.12
C VAL A 91 20.44 -1.36 -18.96
N ALA A 92 19.34 -0.68 -19.31
CA ALA A 92 18.34 -1.23 -20.22
C ALA A 92 18.94 -1.62 -21.58
N TYR A 93 19.78 -0.75 -22.16
CA TYR A 93 20.45 -1.06 -23.43
C TYR A 93 21.37 -2.29 -23.32
N ILE A 94 22.17 -2.38 -22.26
CA ILE A 94 23.07 -3.52 -22.02
C ILE A 94 22.27 -4.81 -21.83
N ARG A 95 21.18 -4.74 -21.05
CA ARG A 95 20.26 -5.86 -20.85
C ARG A 95 19.67 -6.33 -22.17
N ASP A 96 19.15 -5.43 -22.98
CA ASP A 96 18.50 -5.78 -24.25
C ASP A 96 19.51 -6.40 -25.23
N LEU A 97 20.76 -5.91 -25.25
CA LEU A 97 21.85 -6.50 -26.05
C LEU A 97 22.19 -7.92 -25.59
N ILE A 98 22.34 -8.13 -24.28
CA ILE A 98 22.66 -9.43 -23.71
C ILE A 98 21.50 -10.40 -23.92
N GLN A 99 20.27 -9.98 -23.64
CA GLN A 99 19.05 -10.78 -23.85
C GLN A 99 18.96 -11.21 -25.31
N SER A 100 19.06 -10.29 -26.27
CA SER A 100 18.98 -10.64 -27.70
C SER A 100 20.08 -11.63 -28.10
N THR A 101 21.28 -11.52 -27.54
CA THR A 101 22.38 -12.44 -27.84
C THR A 101 22.14 -13.81 -27.21
N LEU A 102 21.62 -13.83 -25.98
CA LEU A 102 21.30 -15.04 -25.24
C LEU A 102 20.15 -15.79 -25.90
N ASP A 103 19.07 -15.10 -26.26
CA ASP A 103 17.92 -15.66 -26.98
C ASP A 103 18.35 -16.41 -28.24
N GLN A 104 19.22 -15.81 -29.05
CA GLN A 104 19.75 -16.44 -30.27
C GLN A 104 20.58 -17.70 -29.97
N ARG A 105 21.36 -17.69 -28.88
CA ARG A 105 22.16 -18.85 -28.48
C ARG A 105 21.28 -19.94 -27.90
N MET A 106 20.27 -19.57 -27.13
CA MET A 106 19.32 -20.50 -26.52
C MET A 106 18.41 -21.14 -27.57
N GLU A 107 18.02 -20.42 -28.63
CA GLU A 107 17.27 -20.99 -29.78
C GLU A 107 18.09 -22.10 -30.47
N LYS A 108 19.39 -21.86 -30.70
CA LYS A 108 20.30 -22.88 -31.27
C LYS A 108 20.55 -24.04 -30.33
N TRP A 109 20.64 -23.78 -29.02
CA TRP A 109 20.80 -24.80 -28.01
C TRP A 109 19.56 -25.70 -27.92
N GLU A 110 18.36 -25.13 -27.95
CA GLU A 110 17.10 -25.87 -28.01
C GLU A 110 17.04 -26.76 -29.25
N GLU A 111 17.36 -26.21 -30.42
CA GLU A 111 17.41 -26.98 -31.68
C GLU A 111 18.40 -28.14 -31.58
N TYR A 112 19.59 -27.91 -31.00
CA TYR A 112 20.59 -28.95 -30.77
C TYR A 112 20.09 -30.04 -29.82
N CYS A 113 19.46 -29.65 -28.70
CA CYS A 113 18.93 -30.59 -27.72
C CYS A 113 17.87 -31.50 -28.31
N LEU A 114 16.92 -30.93 -29.06
CA LEU A 114 15.85 -31.70 -29.71
C LEU A 114 16.38 -32.64 -30.80
N ARG A 115 17.45 -32.25 -31.49
CA ARG A 115 18.02 -33.06 -32.59
C ARG A 115 18.99 -34.14 -32.12
N PHE A 116 19.77 -33.88 -31.08
CA PHE A 116 20.93 -34.71 -30.75
C PHE A 116 20.94 -35.24 -29.32
N CYS A 117 20.46 -34.46 -28.35
CA CYS A 117 20.46 -34.91 -26.95
C CYS A 117 19.27 -35.83 -26.65
N PHE A 118 18.10 -35.49 -27.19
CA PHE A 118 16.85 -36.25 -27.00
C PHE A 118 16.48 -37.05 -28.25
N HIS A 119 17.50 -37.53 -28.96
CA HIS A 119 17.32 -38.46 -30.06
C HIS A 119 17.42 -39.90 -29.55
N VAL A 120 16.43 -40.72 -29.90
CA VAL A 120 16.45 -42.16 -29.64
C VAL A 120 17.22 -42.85 -30.76
N PRO A 121 18.32 -43.57 -30.47
CA PRO A 121 19.04 -44.33 -31.49
C PRO A 121 18.15 -45.40 -32.13
N GLU A 122 18.26 -45.61 -33.44
CA GLU A 122 17.45 -46.57 -34.21
C GLU A 122 17.50 -48.02 -33.69
N ALA A 123 18.56 -48.38 -32.95
CA ALA A 123 18.71 -49.71 -32.35
C ALA A 123 17.93 -49.88 -31.02
N PHE A 124 17.34 -48.82 -30.49
CA PHE A 124 16.62 -48.84 -29.23
C PHE A 124 15.13 -49.08 -29.48
N SER A 125 14.62 -50.22 -29.01
CA SER A 125 13.20 -50.57 -29.08
C SER A 125 12.69 -50.91 -27.69
N LEU A 126 11.48 -50.46 -27.36
CA LEU A 126 10.82 -50.85 -26.12
C LEU A 126 10.64 -52.38 -26.07
N PRO A 127 10.85 -53.02 -24.90
CA PRO A 127 10.48 -54.42 -24.70
C PRO A 127 9.01 -54.60 -25.05
N LYS A 128 8.69 -55.62 -25.84
CA LYS A 128 7.30 -55.91 -26.19
C LYS A 128 6.56 -56.25 -24.88
N PRO A 129 5.34 -55.73 -24.65
CA PRO A 129 4.60 -55.91 -23.41
C PRO A 129 4.25 -57.37 -23.05
N ASN A 130 4.58 -58.33 -23.92
CA ASN A 130 4.32 -59.75 -23.75
C ASN A 130 5.56 -60.58 -23.37
N GLU A 131 6.76 -59.98 -23.33
CA GLU A 131 7.94 -60.63 -22.77
C GLU A 131 7.95 -60.34 -21.28
N SER A 132 7.21 -61.15 -20.51
CA SER A 132 7.35 -61.15 -19.07
C SER A 132 8.81 -61.43 -18.76
N PHE A 133 9.49 -60.49 -18.11
CA PHE A 133 10.75 -60.77 -17.45
C PHE A 133 10.50 -61.93 -16.49
N GLY A 134 10.87 -63.12 -16.95
CA GLY A 134 10.71 -64.36 -16.21
C GLY A 134 11.74 -64.37 -15.10
N GLU A 135 11.37 -63.83 -13.95
CA GLU A 135 12.03 -64.11 -12.69
C GLU A 135 11.03 -63.89 -11.57
N ASP A 136 10.88 -64.88 -10.70
CA ASP A 136 9.96 -64.90 -9.57
C ASP A 136 10.19 -63.68 -8.67
N ILE A 137 9.44 -62.60 -8.90
CA ILE A 137 9.40 -61.46 -7.99
C ILE A 137 8.60 -61.94 -6.76
N PRO A 138 9.22 -62.04 -5.56
CA PRO A 138 8.48 -62.39 -4.35
C PRO A 138 7.38 -61.35 -4.13
N ASP A 139 6.29 -61.71 -3.44
CA ASP A 139 5.09 -60.89 -3.16
C ASP A 139 5.38 -59.49 -2.57
N THR A 140 5.93 -58.59 -3.39
CA THR A 140 6.22 -57.18 -3.11
C THR A 140 5.04 -56.30 -3.49
N GLY A 141 4.02 -56.86 -4.16
CA GLY A 141 2.81 -56.14 -4.56
C GLY A 141 2.06 -55.60 -3.35
N THR A 142 1.99 -56.38 -2.27
CA THR A 142 1.30 -55.98 -1.03
C THR A 142 2.02 -54.85 -0.30
N GLU A 143 3.36 -54.87 -0.23
CA GLU A 143 4.15 -53.80 0.39
C GLU A 143 4.13 -52.52 -0.46
N LEU A 144 4.22 -52.67 -1.78
CA LEU A 144 4.15 -51.55 -2.71
C LEU A 144 2.77 -50.89 -2.66
N ASP A 145 1.69 -51.65 -2.62
CA ASP A 145 0.33 -51.11 -2.51
C ASP A 145 0.11 -50.38 -1.17
N ALA A 146 0.67 -50.90 -0.08
CA ALA A 146 0.65 -50.21 1.22
C ALA A 146 1.43 -48.87 1.19
N LYS A 147 2.61 -48.82 0.56
CA LYS A 147 3.38 -47.59 0.36
C LYS A 147 2.65 -46.60 -0.54
N LEU A 148 2.02 -47.09 -1.60
CA LEU A 148 1.30 -46.26 -2.56
C LEU A 148 0.03 -45.67 -1.93
N LYS A 149 -0.65 -46.45 -1.07
CA LYS A 149 -1.74 -45.94 -0.23
C LYS A 149 -1.26 -44.87 0.75
N LEU A 150 -0.14 -45.10 1.45
CA LEU A 150 0.47 -44.10 2.34
C LEU A 150 0.76 -42.79 1.61
N LEU A 151 1.38 -42.85 0.43
CA LEU A 151 1.69 -41.66 -0.38
C LEU A 151 0.42 -40.95 -0.88
N ARG A 152 -0.63 -41.69 -1.23
CA ARG A 152 -1.93 -41.09 -1.59
C ARG A 152 -2.55 -40.38 -0.39
N ASP A 153 -2.53 -41.02 0.78
CA ASP A 153 -3.05 -40.43 2.01
C ASP A 153 -2.25 -39.16 2.37
N GLU A 154 -0.92 -39.19 2.27
CA GLU A 154 -0.04 -38.02 2.46
C GLU A 154 -0.32 -36.90 1.45
N LEU A 155 -0.47 -37.24 0.16
CA LEU A 155 -0.81 -36.26 -0.88
C LEU A 155 -2.16 -35.59 -0.59
N THR A 156 -3.16 -36.35 -0.11
CA THR A 156 -4.45 -35.77 0.28
C THR A 156 -4.34 -34.88 1.51
N LEU A 157 -3.44 -35.19 2.45
CA LEU A 157 -3.19 -34.37 3.63
C LEU A 157 -2.51 -33.06 3.24
N VAL A 158 -1.40 -33.12 2.50
CA VAL A 158 -0.67 -31.96 1.98
C VAL A 158 -1.58 -31.10 1.09
N GLY A 159 -2.46 -31.71 0.29
CA GLY A 159 -3.44 -30.99 -0.51
C GLY A 159 -4.45 -30.20 0.33
N LYS A 160 -4.89 -30.74 1.47
CA LYS A 160 -5.76 -30.01 2.42
C LYS A 160 -5.02 -28.87 3.09
N GLU A 161 -3.79 -29.10 3.53
CA GLU A 161 -2.94 -28.10 4.17
C GLU A 161 -2.60 -26.96 3.21
N SER A 162 -2.23 -27.27 1.96
CA SER A 162 -2.00 -26.27 0.92
C SER A 162 -3.25 -25.45 0.63
N ALA A 163 -4.43 -26.07 0.56
CA ALA A 163 -5.69 -25.36 0.40
C ALA A 163 -6.02 -24.47 1.61
N GLU A 164 -5.62 -24.86 2.83
CA GLU A 164 -5.76 -24.05 4.03
C GLU A 164 -4.82 -22.86 4.04
N LEU A 165 -3.54 -23.08 3.77
CA LEU A 165 -2.54 -22.04 3.63
C LEU A 165 -2.94 -21.01 2.55
N GLY A 166 -3.49 -21.47 1.43
CA GLY A 166 -4.02 -20.60 0.38
C GLY A 166 -5.19 -19.71 0.86
N ARG A 167 -6.07 -20.23 1.72
CA ARG A 167 -7.14 -19.44 2.34
C ARG A 167 -6.59 -18.40 3.31
N GLU A 168 -5.59 -18.77 4.11
CA GLU A 168 -4.93 -17.86 5.04
C GLU A 168 -4.19 -16.73 4.33
N LEU A 169 -3.44 -17.06 3.27
CA LEU A 169 -2.74 -16.07 2.45
C LEU A 169 -3.72 -15.06 1.86
N HIS A 170 -4.84 -15.52 1.28
CA HIS A 170 -5.87 -14.64 0.76
C HIS A 170 -6.58 -13.81 1.85
N ALA A 171 -6.68 -14.30 3.08
CA ALA A 171 -7.19 -13.52 4.21
C ALA A 171 -6.20 -12.41 4.61
N LEU A 172 -4.91 -12.75 4.71
CA LEU A 172 -3.83 -11.80 5.00
C LEU A 172 -3.71 -10.71 3.93
N GLU A 173 -3.84 -11.07 2.65
CA GLU A 173 -3.77 -10.12 1.54
C GLU A 173 -4.92 -9.09 1.61
N ARG A 174 -6.14 -9.54 1.89
CA ARG A 174 -7.29 -8.64 2.13
C ARG A 174 -7.08 -7.74 3.35
N GLN A 175 -6.50 -8.28 4.43
CA GLN A 175 -6.18 -7.50 5.62
C GLN A 175 -5.13 -6.42 5.33
N SER A 176 -4.08 -6.78 4.59
CA SER A 176 -3.02 -5.85 4.17
C SER A 176 -3.59 -4.72 3.31
N LEU A 177 -4.42 -5.04 2.32
CA LEU A 177 -5.08 -4.02 1.47
C LEU A 177 -5.94 -3.06 2.30
N SER A 178 -6.73 -3.57 3.25
CA SER A 178 -7.53 -2.75 4.17
C SER A 178 -6.67 -1.89 5.08
N SER A 179 -5.58 -2.44 5.61
CA SER A 179 -4.61 -1.71 6.44
C SER A 179 -3.91 -0.59 5.66
N ASN A 180 -3.57 -0.82 4.40
CA ASN A 180 -2.96 0.20 3.56
C ASN A 180 -3.93 1.33 3.23
N GLN A 181 -5.21 1.01 3.02
CA GLN A 181 -6.26 2.02 2.82
C GLN A 181 -6.45 2.87 4.08
N SER A 182 -6.51 2.26 5.26
CA SER A 182 -6.66 3.01 6.52
C SER A 182 -5.43 3.87 6.83
N ALA A 183 -4.23 3.38 6.58
CA ALA A 183 -3.00 4.17 6.69
C ALA A 183 -3.02 5.38 5.75
N GLY A 184 -3.47 5.20 4.50
CA GLY A 184 -3.64 6.29 3.54
C GLY A 184 -4.65 7.35 4.01
N SER A 185 -5.81 6.93 4.53
CA SER A 185 -6.81 7.86 5.09
C SER A 185 -6.31 8.60 6.33
N ILE A 186 -5.52 7.94 7.19
CA ILE A 186 -4.90 8.58 8.35
C ILE A 186 -3.88 9.64 7.91
N ASP A 187 -3.04 9.32 6.92
CA ASP A 187 -2.07 10.28 6.38
C ASP A 187 -2.78 11.49 5.76
N GLU A 188 -3.84 11.26 4.99
CA GLU A 188 -4.66 12.34 4.41
C GLU A 188 -5.29 13.23 5.48
N ALA A 189 -5.88 12.66 6.54
CA ALA A 189 -6.42 13.41 7.66
C ALA A 189 -5.33 14.24 8.38
N LEU A 190 -4.13 13.67 8.51
CA LEU A 190 -2.99 14.33 9.13
C LEU A 190 -2.44 15.46 8.25
N GLN A 191 -2.44 15.30 6.92
CA GLN A 191 -2.12 16.36 5.97
C GLN A 191 -3.15 17.49 6.01
N LEU A 192 -4.45 17.18 6.11
CA LEU A 192 -5.50 18.19 6.28
C LEU A 192 -5.31 18.99 7.57
N TYR A 193 -4.96 18.31 8.67
CA TYR A 193 -4.63 18.97 9.94
C TYR A 193 -3.36 19.83 9.87
N LYS A 194 -2.37 19.45 9.05
CA LYS A 194 -1.19 20.30 8.81
C LYS A 194 -1.49 21.50 7.90
N LYS A 195 -2.40 21.33 6.94
CA LYS A 195 -2.79 22.37 5.98
C LYS A 195 -3.66 23.45 6.61
N HIS A 196 -4.57 23.06 7.51
CA HIS A 196 -5.26 24.00 8.38
C HIS A 196 -4.35 24.25 9.58
N ASP A 197 -3.66 25.39 9.64
CA ASP A 197 -2.90 25.75 10.84
C ASP A 197 -3.89 25.99 12.00
N ALA A 198 -4.28 24.91 12.65
CA ALA A 198 -5.19 24.93 13.80
C ALA A 198 -4.60 25.85 14.88
N THR A 199 -3.28 25.89 15.00
CA THR A 199 -2.55 26.81 15.88
C THR A 199 -2.80 28.26 15.51
N GLN A 200 -2.76 28.63 14.23
CA GLN A 200 -3.08 29.99 13.76
C GLN A 200 -4.53 30.37 14.08
N MET A 201 -5.50 29.50 13.79
CA MET A 201 -6.91 29.78 14.11
C MET A 201 -7.13 29.94 15.62
N PHE A 202 -6.50 29.12 16.44
CA PHE A 202 -6.55 29.25 17.91
C PHE A 202 -5.88 30.55 18.39
N GLN A 203 -4.77 30.97 17.78
CA GLN A 203 -4.11 32.24 18.10
C GLN A 203 -4.98 33.45 17.70
N GLU A 204 -5.59 33.42 16.52
CA GLU A 204 -6.51 34.47 16.06
C GLU A 204 -7.74 34.57 16.97
N LEU A 205 -8.33 33.45 17.36
CA LEU A 205 -9.45 33.40 18.31
C LEU A 205 -9.05 33.94 19.69
N THR A 206 -7.87 33.57 20.17
CA THR A 206 -7.33 34.04 21.47
C THR A 206 -7.11 35.55 21.45
N THR A 207 -6.59 36.07 20.34
CA THR A 207 -6.35 37.50 20.12
C THR A 207 -7.69 38.26 20.12
N MET A 208 -8.66 37.78 19.33
CA MET A 208 -9.98 38.39 19.23
C MET A 208 -10.74 38.38 20.57
N ALA A 209 -10.65 37.30 21.33
CA ALA A 209 -11.23 37.22 22.68
C ALA A 209 -10.57 38.22 23.65
N SER A 210 -9.26 38.43 23.53
CA SER A 210 -8.53 39.43 24.32
C SER A 210 -8.96 40.86 23.98
N GLU A 211 -9.07 41.18 22.69
CA GLU A 211 -9.55 42.48 22.22
C GLU A 211 -10.98 42.76 22.67
N PHE A 212 -11.86 41.76 22.58
CA PHE A 212 -13.23 41.88 23.04
C PHE A 212 -13.30 42.18 24.54
N ARG A 213 -12.52 41.46 25.37
CA ARG A 213 -12.43 41.73 26.81
C ARG A 213 -11.93 43.15 27.10
N SER A 214 -10.93 43.61 26.36
CA SER A 214 -10.41 44.99 26.49
C SER A 214 -11.47 46.03 26.14
N LYS A 215 -12.15 45.87 24.99
CA LYS A 215 -13.24 46.77 24.55
C LYS A 215 -14.40 46.78 25.55
N LEU A 216 -14.78 45.64 26.09
CA LEU A 216 -15.81 45.53 27.12
C LEU A 216 -15.40 46.23 28.43
N GLY A 217 -14.15 46.08 28.85
CA GLY A 217 -13.59 46.79 30.00
C GLY A 217 -13.61 48.31 29.82
N ASN A 218 -13.22 48.79 28.64
CA ASN A 218 -13.25 50.21 28.29
C ASN A 218 -14.68 50.76 28.24
N LEU A 219 -15.62 50.01 27.66
CA LEU A 219 -17.04 50.38 27.63
C LEU A 219 -17.61 50.51 29.05
N LYS A 220 -17.30 49.55 29.93
CA LYS A 220 -17.72 49.57 31.34
C LYS A 220 -17.16 50.78 32.08
N ARG A 221 -15.90 51.13 31.85
CA ARG A 221 -15.26 52.31 32.43
C ARG A 221 -15.90 53.61 31.94
N ARG A 222 -16.08 53.78 30.63
CA ARG A 222 -16.74 54.95 30.03
C ARG A 222 -18.14 55.16 30.61
N ARG A 223 -18.93 54.09 30.76
CA ARG A 223 -20.26 54.17 31.37
C ARG A 223 -20.19 54.64 32.84
N MET A 224 -19.21 54.16 33.60
CA MET A 224 -19.02 54.57 35.00
C MET A 224 -18.64 56.05 35.11
N GLU A 225 -17.73 56.51 34.25
CA GLU A 225 -17.30 57.92 34.16
C GLU A 225 -18.49 58.82 33.80
N GLU A 226 -19.31 58.43 32.83
CA GLU A 226 -20.51 59.18 32.43
C GLU A 226 -21.53 59.30 33.57
N ILE A 227 -21.78 58.21 34.32
CA ILE A 227 -22.63 58.24 35.52
C ILE A 227 -22.04 59.14 36.62
N GLN A 228 -20.71 59.16 36.76
CA GLN A 228 -20.05 60.03 37.74
C GLN A 228 -20.11 61.51 37.32
N CYS A 229 -19.93 61.81 36.02
CA CYS A 229 -20.11 63.15 35.48
C CYS A 229 -21.55 63.64 35.67
N ASP A 230 -22.57 62.84 35.32
CA ASP A 230 -23.98 63.19 35.52
C ASP A 230 -24.29 63.46 37.01
N ARG A 231 -23.75 62.63 37.92
CA ARG A 231 -23.88 62.89 39.37
C ARG A 231 -23.17 64.17 39.79
N ALA A 232 -21.97 64.43 39.30
CA ALA A 232 -21.21 65.64 39.62
C ALA A 232 -21.91 66.90 39.07
N GLU A 233 -22.46 66.86 37.86
CA GLU A 233 -23.24 67.93 37.26
C GLU A 233 -24.53 68.19 38.05
N ARG A 234 -25.25 67.15 38.46
CA ARG A 234 -26.44 67.30 39.33
C ARG A 234 -26.07 67.90 40.69
N LEU A 235 -24.95 67.51 41.29
CA LEU A 235 -24.45 68.12 42.53
C LEU A 235 -24.01 69.58 42.32
N HIS A 236 -23.40 69.91 41.18
CA HIS A 236 -23.04 71.28 40.84
C HIS A 236 -24.26 72.17 40.60
N LEU A 237 -25.32 71.63 39.99
CA LEU A 237 -26.60 72.31 39.79
C LEU A 237 -27.33 72.50 41.12
N VAL A 238 -27.36 71.48 41.99
CA VAL A 238 -27.95 71.57 43.34
C VAL A 238 -27.18 72.55 44.23
N LEU A 239 -25.85 72.61 44.13
CA LEU A 239 -25.03 73.58 44.89
C LEU A 239 -25.14 75.00 44.32
N GLY A 240 -25.25 75.14 42.99
CA GLY A 240 -25.50 76.41 42.31
C GLY A 240 -26.89 76.98 42.58
N ASP A 241 -27.91 76.11 42.68
CA ASP A 241 -29.27 76.49 43.06
C ASP A 241 -29.41 76.72 44.58
N ALA A 242 -28.68 75.96 45.42
CA ALA A 242 -28.64 76.22 46.87
C ALA A 242 -27.98 77.56 47.22
N LEU A 243 -26.98 78.01 46.46
CA LEU A 243 -26.41 79.35 46.60
C LEU A 243 -27.31 80.47 46.05
N ARG A 244 -28.30 80.14 45.20
CA ARG A 244 -29.31 81.09 44.69
C ARG A 244 -30.60 81.12 45.50
N MET A 245 -30.90 80.09 46.28
CA MET A 245 -32.13 79.95 47.06
C MET A 245 -31.85 79.86 48.57
N HIS A 246 -31.23 80.89 49.16
CA HIS A 246 -31.53 81.25 50.56
C HIS A 246 -31.30 82.74 50.82
N ARG A 247 -32.23 83.57 50.33
CA ARG A 247 -32.53 84.88 50.93
C ARG A 247 -34.00 84.90 51.32
N GLY A 248 -34.34 84.10 52.31
CA GLY A 248 -35.66 84.05 52.93
C GLY A 248 -35.51 84.33 54.41
N ASN A 249 -35.91 85.52 54.84
CA ASN A 249 -36.24 85.78 56.23
C ASN A 249 -37.47 84.95 56.59
N GLY A 250 -37.37 84.12 57.61
CA GLY A 250 -38.53 83.46 58.21
C GLY A 250 -38.11 82.40 59.22
N LEU A 251 -38.53 82.60 60.47
CA LEU A 251 -38.71 81.56 61.50
C LEU A 251 -37.51 81.08 62.37
N PHE A 252 -36.53 81.93 62.67
CA PHE A 252 -35.64 81.67 63.82
C PHE A 252 -35.46 82.92 64.67
N ASN A 253 -36.49 83.25 65.46
CA ASN A 253 -36.35 84.17 66.59
C ASN A 253 -37.33 83.83 67.72
N ALA A 254 -37.50 82.53 67.99
CA ALA A 254 -38.11 82.07 69.23
C ALA A 254 -37.03 82.11 70.32
N LYS A 255 -37.35 82.74 71.46
CA LYS A 255 -36.42 82.85 72.58
C LYS A 255 -36.30 81.49 73.27
N LEU A 256 -35.12 81.20 73.80
CA LEU A 256 -34.77 79.95 74.47
C LEU A 256 -35.78 79.55 75.57
N GLU A 257 -36.39 80.55 76.21
CA GLU A 257 -37.41 80.39 77.27
C GLU A 257 -38.69 79.69 76.77
N GLU A 258 -39.08 79.86 75.50
CA GLU A 258 -40.30 79.24 74.92
C GLU A 258 -40.10 77.76 74.57
N LEU A 259 -38.84 77.30 74.43
CA LEU A 259 -38.52 75.90 74.16
C LEU A 259 -38.46 75.06 75.45
N GLU A 260 -38.18 75.70 76.58
CA GLU A 260 -38.09 75.06 77.90
C GLU A 260 -39.49 74.80 78.47
N GLU A 261 -40.43 75.73 78.26
CA GLU A 261 -41.85 75.60 78.64
C GLU A 261 -42.56 74.44 77.89
N PHE A 262 -42.22 74.24 76.62
CA PHE A 262 -42.79 73.16 75.78
C PHE A 262 -42.28 71.76 76.18
N LEU A 263 -41.11 71.69 76.85
CA LEU A 263 -40.47 70.44 77.26
C LEU A 263 -40.98 69.95 78.63
N ASP A 264 -41.38 70.87 79.50
CA ASP A 264 -42.02 70.55 80.79
C ASP A 264 -43.48 70.11 80.63
N GLU A 265 -44.20 70.67 79.63
CA GLU A 265 -45.58 70.30 79.31
C GLU A 265 -45.70 68.88 78.73
N ILE A 266 -44.67 68.39 78.05
CA ILE A 266 -44.63 67.01 77.49
C ILE A 266 -44.24 65.96 78.55
N ASN A 267 -43.53 66.34 79.63
CA ASN A 267 -43.05 65.39 80.65
C ASN A 267 -43.98 65.23 81.86
N THR A 268 -45.11 65.94 81.92
CA THR A 268 -46.09 65.84 83.03
C THR A 268 -47.50 65.40 82.62
N SER A 269 -47.68 64.89 81.40
CA SER A 269 -48.94 64.24 80.95
C SER A 269 -48.78 62.77 80.59
#